data_AF-A0A931WQU3-F1
#
_entry.id   AF-A0A931WQU3-F1
#
_cell.length_a   1.000
_cell.length_b   1.000
_cell.length_c   1.000
_cell.angle_alpha   90.00
_cell.angle_beta   90.00
_cell.angle_gamma   90.00
#
_symmetry.space_group_name_H-M   'P 1'
#
loop_
_entity.id
_entity.type
_entity.pdbx_description
1 polymer ?
#
loop_
_entity_poly.entity_id
_entity_poly.type
_entity_poly.pdbx_seq_one_letter_code
_entity_poly.pdbx_strand_id
1 'polypeptide(L)'
;MKRLLLIDSHAYMHRAFHALPSLTTRTGEQVGAVYGFFLALFKMVKEFEPEYVAAAFDTAAPTFRREEYDAYKATRPKTPPDLVSQFALVREALGGIGIPVLSADGYEADDVIGTLVSLLSDKKDVEIIIMTGDMDTAQLVGDRVKVSAPRKGIRDSVLYTTSLIQEKFGGVTPSQIADYKGLRGDPADNIPGVTGVGEKTAIALLVRYGSLETLYEAIERGGISGIAPKTLEALQAHKREAFQGKRLATIYCEVPLEFSLEDAKRTGWSASGAEKIFHRLGFATLIRRLPEVMGGGGKGEGEGGTLPLAQDMRARVEEMVREGLWSNEIYELELALIPVLEHMEKAGIMIDREYFGTIERELGKEICGLEKEIGRSVGGELNPSSPSQLSRLLFETLSIPARGIKK
;
A
#
# COMPACT_ATOMS: atom_id res chain seq x y z
N MET A 1 3.55 21.55 -1.96
CA MET A 1 4.56 20.62 -1.40
C MET A 1 4.78 19.55 -2.44
N LYS A 2 6.03 19.26 -2.80
CA LYS A 2 6.35 18.22 -3.78
C LYS A 2 6.24 16.85 -3.13
N ARG A 3 6.02 15.81 -3.92
CA ARG A 3 5.89 14.44 -3.41
C ARG A 3 6.82 13.48 -4.12
N LEU A 4 7.47 12.61 -3.33
CA LEU A 4 8.25 11.47 -3.79
C LEU A 4 7.55 10.18 -3.37
N LEU A 5 7.27 9.31 -4.33
CA LEU A 5 6.82 7.95 -4.10
C LEU A 5 8.04 7.00 -4.14
N LEU A 6 8.38 6.40 -3.00
CA LEU A 6 9.39 5.33 -2.92
C LEU A 6 8.67 3.97 -2.91
N ILE A 7 9.10 3.03 -3.75
CA ILE A 7 8.43 1.74 -3.89
C ILE A 7 9.35 0.63 -3.39
N ASP A 8 8.94 -0.04 -2.32
CA ASP A 8 9.50 -1.31 -1.90
C ASP A 8 8.94 -2.42 -2.79
N SER A 9 9.71 -2.76 -3.82
CA SER A 9 9.19 -3.59 -4.90
C SER A 9 9.09 -5.05 -4.50
N HIS A 10 10.03 -5.60 -3.73
CA HIS A 10 9.97 -7.00 -3.30
C HIS A 10 8.84 -7.24 -2.31
N ALA A 11 8.74 -6.43 -1.24
CA ALA A 11 7.69 -6.61 -0.26
C ALA A 11 6.29 -6.49 -0.90
N TYR A 12 6.11 -5.50 -1.79
CA TYR A 12 4.83 -5.32 -2.45
C TYR A 12 4.50 -6.43 -3.46
N MET A 13 5.48 -6.91 -4.23
CA MET A 13 5.26 -8.01 -5.17
C MET A 13 4.92 -9.33 -4.47
N HIS A 14 5.55 -9.64 -3.34
CA HIS A 14 5.14 -10.78 -2.51
C HIS A 14 3.68 -10.65 -2.06
N ARG A 15 3.24 -9.45 -1.66
CA ARG A 15 1.81 -9.23 -1.33
C ARG A 15 0.90 -9.40 -2.54
N ALA A 16 1.28 -8.87 -3.70
CA ALA A 16 0.50 -9.01 -4.92
C ALA A 16 0.35 -10.47 -5.35
N PHE A 17 1.43 -11.25 -5.28
CA PHE A 17 1.45 -12.68 -5.63
C PHE A 17 0.47 -13.51 -4.80
N HIS A 18 0.38 -13.26 -3.49
CA HIS A 18 -0.52 -14.01 -2.61
C HIS A 18 -1.96 -13.49 -2.60
N ALA A 19 -2.17 -12.23 -2.98
CA ALA A 19 -3.50 -11.60 -2.94
C ALA A 19 -4.32 -11.79 -4.22
N LEU A 20 -3.65 -11.97 -5.36
CA LEU A 20 -4.31 -12.13 -6.66
C LEU A 20 -4.40 -13.61 -7.06
N PRO A 21 -5.43 -13.99 -7.85
CA PRO A 21 -5.46 -15.32 -8.46
C PRO A 21 -4.26 -15.49 -9.41
N SER A 22 -3.91 -16.74 -9.70
CA SER A 22 -2.93 -17.06 -10.74
C SER A 22 -3.42 -16.50 -12.07
N LEU A 23 -2.72 -15.46 -12.56
CA LEU A 23 -2.95 -14.87 -13.87
C LEU A 23 -1.80 -15.32 -14.77
N THR A 24 -2.15 -15.89 -15.92
CA THR A 24 -1.18 -16.37 -16.90
C THR A 24 -1.33 -15.66 -18.23
N THR A 25 -0.22 -15.48 -18.94
CA THR A 25 -0.22 -15.06 -20.35
C THR A 25 -0.75 -16.18 -21.25
N ARG A 26 -0.92 -15.89 -22.55
CA ARG A 26 -1.28 -16.89 -23.57
C ARG A 26 -0.23 -18.00 -23.71
N THR A 27 1.01 -17.74 -23.32
CA THR A 27 2.11 -18.72 -23.34
C THR A 27 2.25 -19.48 -22.01
N GLY A 28 1.37 -19.24 -21.03
CA GLY A 28 1.36 -19.91 -19.73
C GLY A 28 2.28 -19.28 -18.68
N GLU A 29 2.91 -18.14 -18.97
CA GLU A 29 3.79 -17.44 -18.03
C GLU A 29 2.96 -16.79 -16.90
N GLN A 30 3.36 -16.96 -15.64
CA GLN A 30 2.69 -16.36 -14.49
C GLN A 30 3.01 -14.86 -14.38
N VAL A 31 1.98 -14.03 -14.32
CA VAL A 31 2.11 -12.56 -14.38
C VAL A 31 1.23 -11.80 -13.39
N GLY A 32 0.57 -12.51 -12.47
CA GLY A 32 -0.36 -11.92 -11.51
C GLY A 32 0.27 -10.89 -10.58
N ALA A 33 1.50 -11.12 -10.10
CA ALA A 33 2.19 -10.18 -9.22
C ALA A 33 2.59 -8.90 -9.98
N VAL A 34 3.04 -9.03 -11.24
CA VAL A 34 3.33 -7.89 -12.12
C VAL A 34 2.08 -7.02 -12.30
N TYR A 35 0.94 -7.64 -12.63
CA TYR A 35 -0.32 -6.93 -12.81
C TYR A 35 -0.76 -6.20 -11.53
N GLY A 36 -0.71 -6.88 -10.39
CA GLY A 36 -1.08 -6.30 -9.10
C GLY A 36 -0.19 -5.15 -8.68
N PHE A 37 1.11 -5.28 -8.91
CA PHE A 37 2.10 -4.22 -8.65
C PHE A 37 1.78 -2.95 -9.44
N PHE A 38 1.63 -3.05 -10.77
CA PHE A 38 1.34 -1.87 -11.60
C PHE A 38 -0.04 -1.28 -11.35
N LEU A 39 -1.03 -2.11 -11.04
CA LEU A 39 -2.35 -1.62 -10.65
C LEU A 39 -2.28 -0.73 -9.39
N ALA A 40 -1.50 -1.16 -8.40
CA ALA A 40 -1.29 -0.39 -7.18
C ALA A 40 -0.44 0.85 -7.42
N LEU A 41 0.65 0.74 -8.19
CA LEU A 41 1.47 1.89 -8.59
C LEU A 41 0.62 2.96 -9.28
N PHE A 42 -0.20 2.58 -10.26
CA PHE A 42 -1.04 3.52 -11.00
C PHE A 42 -2.08 4.18 -10.10
N LYS A 43 -2.66 3.42 -9.15
CA LYS A 43 -3.53 3.98 -8.12
C LYS A 43 -2.79 5.04 -7.29
N MET A 44 -1.60 4.72 -6.78
CA MET A 44 -0.79 5.64 -5.97
C MET A 44 -0.40 6.90 -6.75
N VAL A 45 -0.01 6.75 -8.02
CA VAL A 45 0.32 7.88 -8.90
C VAL A 45 -0.89 8.78 -9.12
N LYS A 46 -2.08 8.21 -9.31
CA LYS A 46 -3.33 8.97 -9.48
C LYS A 46 -3.80 9.63 -8.18
N GLU A 47 -3.65 8.95 -7.05
CA GLU A 47 -4.13 9.41 -5.74
C GLU A 47 -3.23 10.51 -5.16
N PHE A 48 -1.92 10.36 -5.27
CA PHE A 48 -0.95 11.25 -4.64
C PHE A 48 -0.31 12.24 -5.59
N GLU A 49 -0.46 12.04 -6.90
CA GLU A 49 0.16 12.87 -7.96
C GLU A 49 1.62 13.21 -7.65
N PRO A 50 2.48 12.21 -7.36
CA PRO A 50 3.86 12.48 -6.96
C PRO A 50 4.61 13.18 -8.09
N GLU A 51 5.54 14.08 -7.78
CA GLU A 51 6.43 14.70 -8.77
C GLU A 51 7.61 13.78 -9.10
N TYR A 52 7.99 12.96 -8.12
CA TYR A 52 9.12 12.05 -8.17
C TYR A 52 8.69 10.62 -7.80
N VAL A 53 9.28 9.61 -8.45
CA VAL A 53 9.05 8.19 -8.16
C VAL A 53 10.35 7.42 -8.32
N ALA A 54 10.66 6.55 -7.35
CA ALA A 54 11.79 5.62 -7.44
C ALA A 54 11.40 4.26 -6.84
N ALA A 55 12.03 3.19 -7.33
CA ALA A 55 11.77 1.84 -6.86
C ALA A 55 13.05 1.22 -6.29
N ALA A 56 12.94 0.61 -5.11
CA ALA A 56 14.00 -0.16 -4.47
C ALA A 56 13.74 -1.66 -4.64
N PHE A 57 14.82 -2.42 -4.82
CA PHE A 57 14.79 -3.87 -4.95
C PHE A 57 15.94 -4.52 -4.17
N ASP A 58 15.66 -5.68 -3.59
CA ASP A 58 16.69 -6.59 -3.11
C ASP A 58 17.56 -7.14 -4.25
N THR A 59 18.74 -7.56 -3.85
CA THR A 59 19.71 -8.28 -4.68
C THR A 59 19.77 -9.75 -4.26
N ALA A 60 20.43 -10.58 -5.07
CA ALA A 60 20.67 -11.98 -4.71
C ALA A 60 21.85 -12.15 -3.73
N ALA A 61 22.62 -11.09 -3.50
CA ALA A 61 23.77 -11.11 -2.60
C ALA A 61 23.31 -11.32 -1.15
N PRO A 62 24.07 -12.08 -0.33
CA PRO A 62 23.78 -12.16 1.10
C PRO A 62 23.90 -10.77 1.73
N THR A 63 23.03 -10.48 2.69
CA THR A 63 23.02 -9.20 3.39
C THR A 63 23.93 -9.27 4.62
N PHE A 64 24.40 -8.11 5.10
CA PHE A 64 25.20 -8.05 6.33
C PHE A 64 24.49 -8.70 7.54
N ARG A 65 23.15 -8.67 7.57
CA ARG A 65 22.33 -9.33 8.61
C ARG A 65 22.51 -10.84 8.60
N ARG A 66 22.61 -11.45 7.42
CA ARG A 66 22.80 -12.89 7.28
C ARG A 66 24.23 -13.32 7.62
N GLU A 67 25.21 -12.46 7.32
CA GLU A 67 26.60 -12.67 7.74
C GLU A 67 26.76 -12.56 9.27
N GLU A 68 26.00 -11.68 9.92
CA GLU A 68 25.97 -11.53 11.37
C GLU A 68 25.22 -12.66 12.08
N TYR A 69 24.08 -13.08 11.53
CA TYR A 69 23.20 -14.08 12.14
C TYR A 69 22.63 -15.01 11.07
N ASP A 70 23.25 -16.19 10.93
CA ASP A 70 22.89 -17.20 9.92
C ASP A 70 21.41 -17.60 9.90
N ALA A 71 20.76 -17.56 11.07
CA ALA A 71 19.36 -17.92 11.22
C ALA A 71 18.39 -16.79 10.81
N TYR A 72 18.88 -15.58 10.52
CA TYR A 72 18.05 -14.46 10.04
C TYR A 72 17.33 -14.83 8.74
N LYS A 73 15.99 -14.71 8.73
CA LYS A 73 15.11 -15.09 7.61
C LYS A 73 15.29 -16.53 7.11
N ALA A 74 16.04 -17.39 7.80
CA ALA A 74 16.39 -18.74 7.34
C ALA A 74 15.20 -19.70 7.28
N THR A 75 14.14 -19.42 8.06
CA THR A 75 12.88 -20.18 8.08
C THR A 75 11.90 -19.75 6.99
N ARG A 76 12.20 -18.67 6.24
CA ARG A 76 11.32 -18.22 5.16
C ARG A 76 11.32 -19.26 4.03
N PRO A 77 10.14 -19.61 3.49
CA PRO A 77 10.08 -20.46 2.31
C PRO A 77 10.81 -19.77 1.16
N LYS A 78 11.50 -20.56 0.33
CA LYS A 78 12.13 -20.03 -0.88
C LYS A 78 11.05 -19.37 -1.74
N THR A 79 11.38 -18.22 -2.30
CA THR A 79 10.52 -17.54 -3.26
C THR A 79 10.14 -18.50 -4.39
N PRO A 80 8.83 -18.66 -4.69
CA PRO A 80 8.39 -19.53 -5.77
C PRO A 80 9.05 -19.13 -7.11
N PRO A 81 9.49 -20.08 -7.95
CA PRO A 81 10.10 -19.77 -9.24
C PRO A 81 9.25 -18.83 -10.10
N ASP A 82 7.93 -19.00 -10.05
CA ASP A 82 6.95 -18.18 -10.74
C ASP A 82 6.95 -16.71 -10.31
N LEU A 83 7.34 -16.41 -9.06
CA LEU A 83 7.50 -15.03 -8.57
C LEU A 83 8.89 -14.48 -8.89
N VAL A 84 9.92 -15.32 -8.91
CA VAL A 84 11.29 -14.91 -9.23
C VAL A 84 11.37 -14.32 -10.65
N SER A 85 10.75 -14.96 -11.64
CA SER A 85 10.71 -14.44 -13.02
C SER A 85 9.99 -13.09 -13.12
N GLN A 86 8.95 -12.89 -12.30
CA GLN A 86 8.16 -11.66 -12.31
C GLN A 86 8.95 -10.45 -11.80
N PHE A 87 9.94 -10.62 -10.90
CA PHE A 87 10.77 -9.49 -10.46
C PHE A 87 11.51 -8.85 -11.64
N ALA A 88 12.04 -9.66 -12.56
CA ALA A 88 12.72 -9.16 -13.75
C ALA A 88 11.75 -8.37 -14.65
N LEU A 89 10.53 -8.87 -14.84
CA LEU A 89 9.49 -8.18 -15.62
C LEU A 89 9.11 -6.82 -15.03
N VAL A 90 8.99 -6.72 -13.71
CA VAL A 90 8.69 -5.43 -13.06
C VAL A 90 9.85 -4.46 -13.21
N ARG A 91 11.10 -4.90 -13.03
CA ARG A 91 12.28 -4.04 -13.25
C ARG A 91 12.34 -3.53 -14.68
N GLU A 92 12.13 -4.41 -15.66
CA GLU A 92 12.11 -4.07 -17.09
C GLU A 92 11.01 -3.04 -17.38
N ALA A 93 9.80 -3.26 -16.87
CA ALA A 93 8.67 -2.35 -17.08
C ALA A 93 8.83 -1.00 -16.39
N LEU A 94 9.38 -0.96 -15.17
CA LEU A 94 9.71 0.30 -14.48
C LEU A 94 10.78 1.09 -15.25
N GLY A 95 11.84 0.41 -15.72
CA GLY A 95 12.86 1.03 -16.56
C GLY A 95 12.30 1.54 -17.89
N GLY A 96 11.37 0.78 -18.50
CA GLY A 96 10.66 1.19 -19.72
C GLY A 96 9.76 2.41 -19.53
N ILE A 97 9.22 2.63 -18.32
CA ILE A 97 8.51 3.86 -17.96
C ILE A 97 9.47 5.03 -17.74
N GLY A 98 10.71 4.76 -17.33
CA GLY A 98 11.66 5.78 -16.87
C GLY A 98 11.62 5.99 -15.36
N ILE A 99 11.18 5.00 -14.59
CA ILE A 99 11.31 4.99 -13.12
C ILE A 99 12.68 4.43 -12.76
N PRO A 100 13.53 5.18 -12.01
CA PRO A 100 14.80 4.64 -11.56
C PRO A 100 14.60 3.46 -10.62
N VAL A 101 15.36 2.39 -10.89
CA VAL A 101 15.39 1.15 -10.11
C VAL A 101 16.72 1.10 -9.38
N LEU A 102 16.66 1.10 -8.05
CA LEU A 102 17.82 1.15 -7.15
C LEU A 102 17.94 -0.16 -6.39
N SER A 103 19.16 -0.63 -6.24
CA SER A 103 19.50 -1.84 -5.48
C SER A 103 20.97 -1.78 -5.08
N ALA A 104 21.34 -2.41 -3.96
CA ALA A 104 22.71 -2.49 -3.51
C ALA A 104 23.03 -3.91 -2.99
N ASP A 105 24.16 -4.47 -3.41
CA ASP A 105 24.63 -5.75 -2.88
C ASP A 105 24.99 -5.62 -1.40
N GLY A 106 24.65 -6.63 -0.59
CA GLY A 106 24.88 -6.61 0.85
C GLY A 106 23.76 -5.96 1.68
N TYR A 107 22.76 -5.35 1.02
CA TYR A 107 21.67 -4.60 1.67
C TYR A 107 20.30 -5.03 1.15
N GLU A 108 19.28 -4.77 1.95
CA GLU A 108 17.88 -5.04 1.62
C GLU A 108 17.22 -3.81 0.97
N ALA A 109 16.06 -4.00 0.31
CA ALA A 109 15.33 -2.91 -0.35
C ALA A 109 14.91 -1.81 0.64
N ASP A 110 14.61 -2.17 1.88
CA ASP A 110 14.24 -1.25 2.96
C ASP A 110 15.43 -0.40 3.43
N ASP A 111 16.65 -0.93 3.43
CA ASP A 111 17.90 -0.17 3.66
C ASP A 111 18.14 0.86 2.56
N VAL A 112 17.90 0.49 1.29
CA VAL A 112 17.95 1.43 0.17
C VAL A 112 16.94 2.56 0.40
N ILE A 113 15.68 2.22 0.75
CA ILE A 113 14.64 3.23 1.04
C ILE A 113 15.02 4.12 2.21
N GLY A 114 15.52 3.55 3.32
CA GLY A 114 15.99 4.30 4.49
C GLY A 114 17.09 5.29 4.13
N THR A 115 18.03 4.86 3.29
CA THR A 115 19.11 5.71 2.78
C THR A 115 18.57 6.86 1.93
N LEU A 116 17.63 6.61 1.02
CA LEU A 116 16.99 7.66 0.22
C LEU A 116 16.23 8.67 1.08
N VAL A 117 15.53 8.21 2.11
CA VAL A 117 14.86 9.09 3.08
C VAL A 117 15.89 9.96 3.81
N SER A 118 17.01 9.37 4.24
CA SER A 118 18.10 10.07 4.94
C SER A 118 18.76 11.15 4.06
N LEU A 119 19.08 10.82 2.80
CA LEU A 119 19.67 11.74 1.83
C LEU A 119 18.76 12.95 1.52
N LEU A 120 17.45 12.82 1.72
CA LEU A 120 16.45 13.87 1.51
C LEU A 120 15.98 14.53 2.81
N SER A 121 16.69 14.33 3.92
CA SER A 121 16.40 14.92 5.23
C SER A 121 16.38 16.46 5.19
N ASP A 122 17.24 17.09 4.38
CA ASP A 122 17.31 18.55 4.20
C ASP A 122 16.24 19.12 3.25
N LYS A 123 15.60 18.28 2.42
CA LYS A 123 14.59 18.70 1.44
C LYS A 123 13.20 18.85 2.07
N LYS A 124 13.02 19.87 2.91
CA LYS A 124 11.80 20.09 3.71
C LYS A 124 10.52 20.29 2.88
N ASP A 125 10.64 20.66 1.60
CA ASP A 125 9.53 20.88 0.67
C ASP A 125 9.04 19.59 -0.02
N VAL A 126 9.69 18.44 0.25
CA VAL A 126 9.35 17.12 -0.29
C VAL A 126 8.72 16.25 0.81
N GLU A 127 7.49 15.81 0.55
CA GLU A 127 6.80 14.75 1.28
C GLU A 127 7.15 13.39 0.64
N ILE A 128 7.48 12.40 1.46
CA ILE A 128 7.86 11.06 1.00
C ILE A 128 6.75 10.08 1.38
N ILE A 129 6.28 9.32 0.40
CA ILE A 129 5.33 8.23 0.59
C ILE A 129 6.04 6.93 0.21
N ILE A 130 6.16 6.01 1.16
CA ILE A 130 6.76 4.69 0.95
C ILE A 130 5.64 3.69 0.68
N MET A 131 5.58 3.13 -0.51
CA MET A 131 4.68 2.04 -0.88
C MET A 131 5.38 0.71 -0.56
N THR A 132 4.87 -0.05 0.41
CA THR A 132 5.44 -1.36 0.80
C THR A 132 4.35 -2.38 1.12
N GLY A 133 4.74 -3.66 1.12
CA GLY A 133 3.92 -4.78 1.56
C GLY A 133 4.18 -5.22 3.01
N ASP A 134 5.19 -4.68 3.67
CA ASP A 134 5.53 -4.95 5.07
C ASP A 134 5.41 -3.69 5.94
N MET A 135 5.72 -3.83 7.23
CA MET A 135 5.64 -2.74 8.20
C MET A 135 7.01 -2.38 8.76
N ASP A 136 8.10 -2.79 8.12
CA ASP A 136 9.45 -2.60 8.65
C ASP A 136 9.92 -1.18 8.39
N THR A 137 9.55 -0.64 7.23
CA THR A 137 9.70 0.78 6.86
C THR A 137 8.88 1.72 7.74
N ALA A 138 7.98 1.22 8.60
CA ALA A 138 7.27 2.06 9.56
C ALA A 138 8.20 2.78 10.54
N GLN A 139 9.42 2.29 10.73
CA GLN A 139 10.44 2.98 11.54
C GLN A 139 10.88 4.34 10.94
N LEU A 140 10.67 4.51 9.63
CA LEU A 140 11.03 5.74 8.89
C LEU A 140 9.92 6.80 8.94
N VAL A 141 8.73 6.46 9.47
CA VAL A 141 7.59 7.38 9.50
C VAL A 141 7.88 8.58 10.39
N GLY A 142 7.51 9.76 9.91
CA GLY A 142 7.67 11.03 10.61
C GLY A 142 6.78 12.10 10.00
N ASP A 143 7.10 13.38 10.23
CA ASP A 143 6.25 14.49 9.77
C ASP A 143 6.14 14.55 8.24
N ARG A 144 7.23 14.24 7.53
CA ARG A 144 7.30 14.26 6.05
C ARG A 144 7.25 12.88 5.42
N VAL A 145 7.40 11.81 6.19
CA VAL A 145 7.52 10.44 5.68
C VAL A 145 6.30 9.64 6.13
N LYS A 146 5.58 9.09 5.16
CA LYS A 146 4.39 8.26 5.38
C LYS A 146 4.58 6.90 4.73
N VAL A 147 3.99 5.86 5.30
CA VAL A 147 4.02 4.50 4.74
C VAL A 147 2.63 4.12 4.24
N SER A 148 2.50 3.78 2.96
CA SER A 148 1.29 3.19 2.39
C SER A 148 1.45 1.69 2.31
N ALA A 149 0.65 0.96 3.07
CA ALA A 149 0.66 -0.50 3.08
C ALA A 149 -0.75 -1.09 2.94
N PRO A 150 -0.92 -2.23 2.25
CA PRO A 150 -2.22 -2.88 2.08
C PRO A 150 -2.78 -3.39 3.41
N ARG A 151 -4.06 -3.11 3.68
CA ARG A 151 -4.79 -3.65 4.83
C ARG A 151 -5.45 -4.98 4.52
N LYS A 152 -6.05 -5.11 3.33
CA LYS A 152 -6.67 -6.35 2.83
C LYS A 152 -6.52 -6.45 1.32
N GLY A 153 -5.90 -7.52 0.83
CA GLY A 153 -5.56 -7.67 -0.59
C GLY A 153 -4.58 -6.60 -1.04
N ILE A 154 -4.73 -6.09 -2.27
CA ILE A 154 -3.89 -5.01 -2.83
C ILE A 154 -4.65 -3.71 -3.14
N ARG A 155 -5.98 -3.71 -2.99
CA ARG A 155 -6.84 -2.56 -3.38
C ARG A 155 -7.09 -1.59 -2.23
N ASP A 156 -7.17 -2.11 -1.01
CA ASP A 156 -7.40 -1.34 0.21
C ASP A 156 -6.08 -1.09 0.93
N SER A 157 -5.55 0.12 0.78
CA SER A 157 -4.27 0.58 1.32
C SER A 157 -4.50 1.65 2.38
N VAL A 158 -3.71 1.61 3.44
CA VAL A 158 -3.75 2.57 4.54
C VAL A 158 -2.47 3.38 4.53
N LEU A 159 -2.62 4.71 4.65
CA LEU A 159 -1.51 5.64 4.77
C LEU A 159 -1.18 5.85 6.27
N TYR A 160 -0.10 5.23 6.72
CA TYR A 160 0.41 5.29 8.07
C TYR A 160 1.22 6.57 8.32
N THR A 161 0.68 7.39 9.22
CA THR A 161 1.35 8.52 9.86
C THR A 161 1.87 8.11 11.24
N THR A 162 2.67 8.96 11.89
CA THR A 162 3.16 8.73 13.26
C THR A 162 2.03 8.35 14.22
N SER A 163 0.90 9.06 14.17
CA SER A 163 -0.25 8.78 15.02
C SER A 163 -0.87 7.40 14.75
N LEU A 164 -0.95 6.99 13.47
CA LEU A 164 -1.53 5.71 13.10
C LEU A 164 -0.58 4.54 13.42
N ILE A 165 0.73 4.76 13.36
CA ILE A 165 1.74 3.81 13.84
C ILE A 165 1.59 3.64 15.36
N GLN A 166 1.52 4.74 16.12
CA GLN A 166 1.31 4.67 17.57
C GLN A 166 0.01 3.95 17.92
N GLU A 167 -1.09 4.20 17.21
CA GLU A 167 -2.35 3.47 17.42
C GLU A 167 -2.18 1.97 17.13
N LYS A 168 -1.57 1.63 15.98
CA LYS A 168 -1.38 0.23 15.54
C LYS A 168 -0.49 -0.57 16.50
N PHE A 169 0.56 0.05 17.05
CA PHE A 169 1.55 -0.60 17.90
C PHE A 169 1.39 -0.24 19.39
N GLY A 170 0.19 0.16 19.82
CA GLY A 170 -0.15 0.30 21.25
C GLY A 170 0.61 1.41 21.99
N GLY A 171 1.01 2.47 21.29
CA GLY A 171 1.76 3.61 21.84
C GLY A 171 3.24 3.63 21.45
N VAL A 172 3.75 2.57 20.82
CA VAL A 172 5.11 2.51 20.28
C VAL A 172 5.23 3.48 19.10
N THR A 173 6.23 4.35 19.16
CA THR A 173 6.54 5.34 18.12
C THR A 173 7.35 4.72 16.97
N PRO A 174 7.39 5.34 15.78
CA PRO A 174 8.23 4.87 14.67
C PRO A 174 9.68 4.53 15.07
N SER A 175 10.35 5.42 15.81
CA SER A 175 11.73 5.24 16.25
C SER A 175 11.93 4.06 17.22
N GLN A 176 10.85 3.50 17.77
CA GLN A 176 10.88 2.39 18.73
C GLN A 176 10.53 1.03 18.09
N ILE A 177 10.24 0.98 16.79
CA ILE A 177 9.83 -0.28 16.13
C ILE A 177 10.96 -1.32 16.16
N ALA A 178 12.21 -0.89 15.96
CA ALA A 178 13.37 -1.79 16.07
C ALA A 178 13.56 -2.29 17.51
N ASP A 179 13.44 -1.42 18.52
CA ASP A 179 13.47 -1.81 19.94
C ASP A 179 12.36 -2.82 20.27
N TYR A 180 11.16 -2.60 19.72
CA TYR A 180 10.01 -3.48 19.91
C TYR A 180 10.25 -4.88 19.35
N LYS A 181 10.82 -4.98 18.15
CA LYS A 181 11.24 -6.25 17.55
C LYS A 181 12.39 -6.90 18.34
N GLY A 182 13.34 -6.10 18.86
CA GLY A 182 14.41 -6.59 19.73
C GLY A 182 13.88 -7.21 21.03
N LEU A 183 12.86 -6.62 21.65
CA LEU A 183 12.26 -7.15 22.88
C LEU A 183 11.37 -8.36 22.64
N ARG A 184 10.40 -8.27 21.74
CA ARG A 184 9.38 -9.34 21.57
C ARG A 184 9.83 -10.46 20.62
N GLY A 185 10.82 -10.18 19.79
CA GLY A 185 11.16 -10.98 18.61
C GLY A 185 10.36 -10.61 17.36
N ASP A 186 10.76 -11.20 16.25
CA ASP A 186 10.05 -11.16 14.98
C ASP A 186 10.07 -12.54 14.33
N PRO A 187 8.98 -13.32 14.46
CA PRO A 187 8.89 -14.64 13.84
C PRO A 187 9.03 -14.62 12.31
N ALA A 188 8.65 -13.53 11.64
CA ALA A 188 8.74 -13.43 10.17
C ALA A 188 10.19 -13.36 9.68
N ASP A 189 11.07 -12.80 10.52
CA ASP A 189 12.51 -12.64 10.29
C ASP A 189 13.36 -13.62 11.09
N ASN A 190 12.72 -14.52 11.83
CA ASN A 190 13.36 -15.44 12.75
C ASN A 190 14.25 -14.74 13.80
N ILE A 191 13.80 -13.57 14.27
CA ILE A 191 14.42 -12.85 15.40
C ILE A 191 13.79 -13.38 16.70
N PRO A 192 14.57 -13.97 17.63
CA PRO A 192 14.01 -14.62 18.81
C PRO A 192 13.44 -13.66 19.85
N GLY A 193 14.07 -12.48 20.02
CA GLY A 193 13.75 -11.54 21.09
C GLY A 193 14.14 -12.03 22.48
N VAL A 194 13.56 -11.41 23.51
CA VAL A 194 13.76 -11.79 24.92
C VAL A 194 12.71 -12.83 25.31
N THR A 195 13.17 -14.04 25.64
CA THR A 195 12.30 -15.13 26.10
C THR A 195 11.46 -14.68 27.30
N GLY A 196 10.13 -14.78 27.18
CA GLY A 196 9.19 -14.37 28.23
C GLY A 196 8.74 -12.90 28.16
N VAL A 197 9.24 -12.10 27.21
CA VAL A 197 8.76 -10.75 26.91
C VAL A 197 7.89 -10.80 25.66
N GLY A 198 6.57 -10.85 25.84
CA GLY A 198 5.61 -10.79 24.74
C GLY A 198 5.27 -9.35 24.32
N GLU A 199 4.42 -9.22 23.31
CA GLU A 199 3.97 -7.94 22.74
C GLU A 199 3.53 -6.91 23.79
N LYS A 200 2.63 -7.26 24.71
CA LYS A 200 2.10 -6.33 25.72
C LYS A 200 3.20 -5.82 26.65
N THR A 201 4.12 -6.70 27.05
CA THR A 201 5.25 -6.35 27.92
C THR A 201 6.22 -5.45 27.18
N ALA A 202 6.58 -5.78 25.94
CA ALA A 202 7.47 -4.95 25.12
C ALA A 202 6.90 -3.53 24.93
N ILE A 203 5.61 -3.40 24.59
CA ILE A 203 4.92 -2.11 24.46
C ILE A 203 5.00 -1.32 25.77
N ALA A 204 4.62 -1.94 26.90
CA ALA A 204 4.62 -1.27 28.20
C ALA A 204 6.02 -0.78 28.61
N LEU A 205 7.07 -1.55 28.32
CA LEU A 205 8.45 -1.17 28.56
C LEU A 205 8.86 0.02 27.68
N LEU A 206 8.56 -0.01 26.39
CA LEU A 206 8.98 1.05 25.47
C LEU A 206 8.22 2.36 25.68
N VAL A 207 6.92 2.29 25.96
CA VAL A 207 6.13 3.47 26.32
C VAL A 207 6.69 4.13 27.59
N ARG A 208 7.18 3.33 28.54
CA ARG A 208 7.69 3.83 29.81
C ARG A 208 9.13 4.34 29.74
N TYR A 209 10.03 3.57 29.11
CA TYR A 209 11.46 3.83 29.15
C TYR A 209 11.97 4.51 27.89
N GLY A 210 11.25 4.43 26.77
CA GLY A 210 11.60 5.09 25.53
C GLY A 210 12.45 4.24 24.58
N SER A 211 13.45 3.51 25.06
CA SER A 211 14.37 2.72 24.21
C SER A 211 14.92 1.52 24.98
N LEU A 212 15.56 0.58 24.27
CA LEU A 212 16.34 -0.48 24.90
C LEU A 212 17.48 0.08 25.74
N GLU A 213 18.19 1.09 25.26
CA GLU A 213 19.32 1.71 25.95
C GLU A 213 18.89 2.25 27.32
N THR A 214 17.86 3.10 27.32
CA THR A 214 17.32 3.70 28.56
C THR A 214 16.70 2.66 29.49
N LEU A 215 16.06 1.60 28.96
CA LEU A 215 15.56 0.48 29.75
C LEU A 215 16.70 -0.23 30.48
N TYR A 216 17.76 -0.61 29.77
CA TYR A 216 18.87 -1.36 30.35
C TYR A 216 19.74 -0.51 31.29
N GLU A 217 19.90 0.79 31.02
CA GLU A 217 20.49 1.72 31.99
C GLU A 217 19.68 1.79 33.30
N ALA A 218 18.35 1.78 33.20
CA ALA A 218 17.48 1.78 34.38
C ALA A 218 17.56 0.45 35.17
N ILE A 219 17.68 -0.69 34.47
CA ILE A 219 17.93 -2.01 35.09
C ILE A 219 19.23 -1.98 35.90
N GLU A 220 20.32 -1.47 35.30
CA GLU A 220 21.65 -1.44 35.91
C GLU A 220 21.74 -0.52 37.12
N ARG A 221 21.02 0.61 37.10
CA ARG A 221 20.93 1.55 38.23
C ARG A 221 20.02 1.06 39.36
N GLY A 222 19.34 -0.08 39.21
CA GLY A 222 18.39 -0.60 40.19
C GLY A 222 17.11 0.24 40.33
N GLY A 223 16.84 1.15 39.38
CA GLY A 223 15.76 2.14 39.43
C GLY A 223 14.42 1.66 38.88
N ILE A 224 14.23 0.34 38.73
CA ILE A 224 13.05 -0.23 38.08
C ILE A 224 12.00 -0.66 39.10
N SER A 225 10.80 -0.10 38.97
CA SER A 225 9.61 -0.49 39.72
C SER A 225 8.51 -0.97 38.78
N GLY A 226 7.64 -1.88 39.21
CA GLY A 226 6.48 -2.31 38.40
C GLY A 226 6.79 -3.26 37.23
N ILE A 227 7.98 -3.88 37.21
CA ILE A 227 8.28 -5.03 36.35
C ILE A 227 8.28 -6.28 37.24
N ALA A 228 7.65 -7.37 36.78
CA ALA A 228 7.64 -8.63 37.53
C ALA A 228 9.07 -9.20 37.65
N PRO A 229 9.45 -9.81 38.81
CA PRO A 229 10.81 -10.34 39.01
C PRO A 229 11.29 -11.28 37.90
N LYS A 230 10.44 -12.20 37.45
CA LYS A 230 10.74 -13.12 36.33
C LYS A 230 11.04 -12.40 35.02
N THR A 231 10.34 -11.29 34.73
CA THR A 231 10.58 -10.49 33.53
C THR A 231 11.90 -9.74 33.64
N LEU A 232 12.25 -9.23 34.83
CA LEU A 232 13.54 -8.59 35.07
C LEU A 232 14.70 -9.58 34.90
N GLU A 233 14.58 -10.78 35.47
CA GLU A 233 15.55 -11.87 35.28
C GLU A 233 15.73 -12.23 33.81
N ALA A 234 14.63 -12.36 33.05
CA ALA A 234 14.68 -12.63 31.61
C ALA A 234 15.35 -11.50 30.81
N LEU A 235 15.03 -10.23 31.10
CA LEU A 235 15.67 -9.09 30.46
C LEU A 235 17.17 -9.07 30.72
N GLN A 236 17.60 -9.34 31.95
CA GLN A 236 19.01 -9.41 32.33
C GLN A 236 19.73 -10.58 31.64
N ALA A 237 19.12 -11.77 31.64
CA ALA A 237 19.69 -12.97 31.03
C ALA A 237 19.84 -12.86 29.51
N HIS A 238 18.90 -12.20 28.83
CA HIS A 238 18.84 -12.10 27.37
C HIS A 238 19.12 -10.69 26.82
N LYS A 239 19.92 -9.89 27.54
CA LYS A 239 20.30 -8.53 27.12
C LYS A 239 20.93 -8.53 25.72
N ARG A 240 21.85 -9.47 25.46
CA ARG A 240 22.58 -9.51 24.18
C ARG A 240 21.66 -9.81 23.02
N GLU A 241 20.73 -10.74 23.20
CA GLU A 241 19.73 -11.13 22.22
C GLU A 241 18.75 -9.98 21.91
N ALA A 242 18.38 -9.19 22.92
CA ALA A 242 17.54 -8.00 22.71
C ALA A 242 18.22 -6.97 21.80
N PHE A 243 19.48 -6.64 22.09
CA PHE A 243 20.25 -5.67 21.30
C PHE A 243 20.62 -6.21 19.92
N GLN A 244 20.94 -7.50 19.79
CA GLN A 244 21.15 -8.15 18.49
C GLN A 244 19.87 -8.11 17.66
N GLY A 245 18.72 -8.46 18.25
CA GLY A 245 17.42 -8.40 17.59
C GLY A 245 17.06 -6.99 17.13
N LYS A 246 17.31 -5.97 17.96
CA LYS A 246 17.16 -4.56 17.57
C LYS A 246 18.05 -4.21 16.38
N ARG A 247 19.33 -4.60 16.43
CA ARG A 247 20.29 -4.33 15.34
C ARG A 247 19.86 -4.97 14.03
N LEU A 248 19.46 -6.24 14.05
CA LEU A 248 18.94 -6.95 12.87
C LEU A 248 17.65 -6.32 12.34
N ALA A 249 16.78 -5.80 13.21
CA ALA A 249 15.53 -5.15 12.81
C ALA A 249 15.66 -3.68 12.36
N THR A 250 16.80 -3.03 12.62
CA THR A 250 17.01 -1.62 12.31
C THR A 250 17.32 -1.46 10.82
N ILE A 251 16.59 -0.58 10.12
CA ILE A 251 16.90 -0.21 8.73
C ILE A 251 18.20 0.58 8.70
N TYR A 252 19.14 0.15 7.87
CA TYR A 252 20.42 0.80 7.68
C TYR A 252 20.28 1.93 6.64
N CYS A 253 20.61 3.16 7.04
CA CYS A 253 20.33 4.37 6.25
C CYS A 253 21.57 4.99 5.58
N GLU A 254 22.66 4.24 5.49
CA GLU A 254 23.95 4.70 4.94
C GLU A 254 24.48 3.75 3.85
N VAL A 255 23.57 3.22 3.03
CA VAL A 255 23.93 2.36 1.89
C VAL A 255 24.80 3.14 0.90
N PRO A 256 25.93 2.59 0.42
CA PRO A 256 26.82 3.27 -0.52
C PRO A 256 26.23 3.29 -1.94
N LEU A 257 25.26 4.17 -2.18
CA LEU A 257 24.63 4.39 -3.48
C LEU A 257 24.60 5.87 -3.84
N GLU A 258 24.60 6.16 -5.14
CA GLU A 258 24.43 7.51 -5.66
C GLU A 258 22.96 7.71 -6.05
N PHE A 259 22.36 8.82 -5.62
CA PHE A 259 20.99 9.16 -5.96
C PHE A 259 20.79 10.68 -6.04
N SER A 260 20.17 11.14 -7.13
CA SER A 260 19.66 12.50 -7.26
C SER A 260 18.13 12.48 -7.35
N LEU A 261 17.48 13.39 -6.62
CA LEU A 261 16.01 13.52 -6.68
C LEU A 261 15.52 13.85 -8.10
N GLU A 262 16.32 14.56 -8.90
CA GLU A 262 15.93 14.90 -10.27
C GLU A 262 15.88 13.66 -11.18
N ASP A 263 16.65 12.60 -10.90
CA ASP A 263 16.61 11.34 -11.67
C ASP A 263 15.29 10.60 -11.47
N ALA A 264 14.60 10.87 -10.35
CA ALA A 264 13.30 10.29 -10.03
C ALA A 264 12.11 11.09 -10.62
N LYS A 265 12.37 12.18 -11.34
CA LYS A 265 11.31 13.09 -11.80
C LYS A 265 10.49 12.49 -12.93
N ARG A 266 9.16 12.63 -12.85
CA ARG A 266 8.22 12.06 -13.84
C ARG A 266 8.25 12.71 -15.22
N THR A 267 8.89 13.86 -15.39
CA THR A 267 8.92 14.60 -16.66
C THR A 267 9.58 13.82 -17.81
N GLY A 268 10.36 12.79 -17.50
CA GLY A 268 10.99 11.90 -18.49
C GLY A 268 10.23 10.60 -18.76
N TRP A 269 9.02 10.43 -18.21
CA TRP A 269 8.31 9.17 -18.35
C TRP A 269 7.84 8.91 -19.80
N SER A 270 8.01 7.66 -20.25
CA SER A 270 7.67 7.22 -21.60
C SER A 270 6.70 6.04 -21.56
N ALA A 271 5.54 6.19 -22.22
CA ALA A 271 4.60 5.09 -22.34
C ALA A 271 5.16 3.95 -23.21
N SER A 272 5.96 4.28 -24.23
CA SER A 272 6.38 3.33 -25.28
C SER A 272 7.21 2.14 -24.77
N GLY A 273 7.95 2.29 -23.66
CA GLY A 273 8.72 1.19 -23.07
C GLY A 273 7.83 0.22 -22.30
N ALA A 274 6.94 0.75 -21.45
CA ALA A 274 5.98 -0.06 -20.71
C ALA A 274 4.90 -0.68 -21.62
N GLU A 275 4.42 0.03 -22.65
CA GLU A 275 3.42 -0.48 -23.59
C GLU A 275 3.85 -1.78 -24.24
N LYS A 276 5.10 -1.86 -24.75
CA LYS A 276 5.63 -3.09 -25.35
C LYS A 276 5.58 -4.28 -24.39
N ILE A 277 5.97 -4.05 -23.14
CA ILE A 277 5.98 -5.10 -22.11
C ILE A 277 4.54 -5.47 -21.75
N PHE A 278 3.66 -4.50 -21.56
CA PHE A 278 2.27 -4.77 -21.23
C PHE A 278 1.52 -5.45 -22.36
N HIS A 279 1.80 -5.14 -23.63
CA HIS A 279 1.25 -5.86 -24.78
C HIS A 279 1.72 -7.31 -24.78
N ARG A 280 3.03 -7.54 -24.59
CA ARG A 280 3.62 -8.89 -24.49
C ARG A 280 2.97 -9.71 -23.36
N LEU A 281 2.70 -9.08 -22.22
CA LEU A 281 2.11 -9.71 -21.04
C LEU A 281 0.56 -9.78 -21.09
N GLY A 282 -0.08 -9.17 -22.09
CA GLY A 282 -1.54 -9.18 -22.25
C GLY A 282 -2.30 -8.23 -21.30
N PHE A 283 -1.66 -7.18 -20.80
CA PHE A 283 -2.25 -6.24 -19.83
C PHE A 283 -3.02 -5.08 -20.47
N ALA A 284 -4.03 -5.40 -21.30
CA ALA A 284 -4.84 -4.39 -22.00
C ALA A 284 -5.41 -3.29 -21.05
N THR A 285 -5.84 -3.66 -19.85
CA THR A 285 -6.35 -2.69 -18.86
C THR A 285 -5.29 -1.73 -18.34
N LEU A 286 -4.03 -2.17 -18.20
CA LEU A 286 -2.92 -1.29 -17.78
C LEU A 286 -2.49 -0.36 -18.91
N ILE A 287 -2.51 -0.85 -20.16
CA ILE A 287 -2.25 -0.05 -21.36
C ILE A 287 -3.22 1.11 -21.45
N ARG A 288 -4.52 0.86 -21.27
CA ARG A 288 -5.54 1.91 -21.28
C ARG A 288 -5.37 2.96 -20.18
N ARG A 289 -4.72 2.61 -19.07
CA ARG A 289 -4.51 3.51 -17.91
C ARG A 289 -3.18 4.26 -17.97
N LEU A 290 -2.24 3.85 -18.81
CA LEU A 290 -0.93 4.50 -18.97
C LEU A 290 -1.05 6.01 -19.26
N PRO A 291 -1.90 6.47 -20.20
CA PRO A 291 -2.03 7.90 -20.48
C PRO A 291 -2.40 8.74 -19.24
N GLU A 292 -3.30 8.22 -18.38
CA GLU A 292 -3.73 8.90 -17.14
C GLU A 292 -2.57 9.10 -16.16
N VAL A 293 -1.65 8.14 -16.08
CA VAL A 293 -0.53 8.17 -15.11
C VAL A 293 0.72 8.84 -15.66
N MET A 294 0.84 9.03 -16.97
CA MET A 294 2.02 9.63 -17.61
C MET A 294 2.00 11.18 -17.60
N GLY A 295 0.94 11.82 -17.10
CA GLY A 295 0.88 13.29 -17.03
C GLY A 295 0.73 13.96 -18.40
N GLY A 296 0.31 13.21 -19.41
CA GLY A 296 -0.10 13.74 -20.71
C GLY A 296 -1.37 14.57 -20.57
N GLY A 297 -1.21 15.84 -20.21
CA GLY A 297 -2.22 16.88 -20.35
C GLY A 297 -2.51 17.17 -21.83
N GLY A 298 -3.03 16.18 -22.55
CA GLY A 298 -3.98 16.44 -23.59
C GLY A 298 -5.33 16.57 -22.91
N LYS A 299 -5.94 17.76 -22.97
CA LYS A 299 -7.38 17.85 -23.16
C LYS A 299 -7.72 17.12 -24.46
N GLY A 300 -7.66 15.79 -24.46
CA GLY A 300 -8.74 15.06 -25.04
C GLY A 300 -9.91 15.41 -24.14
N GLU A 301 -10.77 16.29 -24.62
CA GLU A 301 -12.19 16.10 -24.38
C GLU A 301 -12.52 14.69 -24.87
N GLY A 302 -12.15 13.67 -24.09
CA GLY A 302 -12.99 12.52 -23.92
C GLY A 302 -14.19 13.08 -23.18
N GLU A 303 -15.08 13.74 -23.91
CA GLU A 303 -16.45 13.80 -23.53
C GLU A 303 -16.77 12.41 -22.98
N GLY A 304 -17.13 12.34 -21.71
CA GLY A 304 -18.00 11.29 -21.22
C GLY A 304 -19.39 11.43 -21.87
N GLY A 305 -19.44 11.66 -23.19
CA GLY A 305 -20.49 11.16 -24.02
C GLY A 305 -20.24 9.67 -24.05
N THR A 306 -20.94 8.94 -23.19
CA THR A 306 -21.11 7.51 -23.37
C THR A 306 -21.58 7.34 -24.80
N LEU A 307 -20.71 6.88 -25.70
CA LEU A 307 -21.16 6.40 -26.99
C LEU A 307 -22.29 5.40 -26.68
N PRO A 308 -23.41 5.42 -27.41
CA PRO A 308 -24.39 4.35 -27.33
C PRO A 308 -23.65 3.01 -27.33
N LEU A 309 -24.02 2.09 -26.45
CA LEU A 309 -23.36 0.80 -26.23
C LEU A 309 -23.07 0.08 -27.54
N ALA A 310 -24.01 0.16 -28.50
CA ALA A 310 -23.84 -0.40 -29.84
C ALA A 310 -22.68 0.22 -30.64
N GLN A 311 -22.46 1.54 -30.52
CA GLN A 311 -21.37 2.26 -31.20
C GLN A 311 -20.01 2.02 -30.52
N ASP A 312 -19.96 2.01 -29.18
CA ASP A 312 -18.76 1.64 -28.43
C ASP A 312 -18.34 0.19 -28.74
N MET A 313 -19.32 -0.73 -28.78
CA MET A 313 -19.06 -2.12 -29.15
C MET A 313 -18.53 -2.25 -30.58
N ARG A 314 -19.13 -1.55 -31.55
CA ARG A 314 -18.64 -1.55 -32.95
C ARG A 314 -17.18 -1.12 -33.06
N ALA A 315 -16.83 0.00 -32.45
CA ALA A 315 -15.47 0.54 -32.50
C ALA A 315 -14.45 -0.47 -31.93
N ARG A 316 -14.80 -1.13 -30.81
CA ARG A 316 -13.97 -2.15 -30.17
C ARG A 316 -13.82 -3.41 -31.02
N VAL A 317 -14.90 -3.90 -31.63
CA VAL A 317 -14.88 -5.08 -32.50
C VAL A 317 -13.96 -4.85 -33.71
N GLU A 318 -14.05 -3.67 -34.33
CA GLU A 318 -13.20 -3.29 -35.46
C GLU A 318 -11.72 -3.11 -35.07
N GLU A 319 -11.46 -2.58 -33.87
CA GLU A 319 -10.11 -2.46 -33.29
C GLU A 319 -9.47 -3.84 -33.06
N MET A 320 -10.19 -4.76 -32.42
CA MET A 320 -9.69 -6.10 -32.07
C MET A 320 -9.35 -6.95 -33.31
N VAL A 321 -10.07 -6.76 -34.42
CA VAL A 321 -9.75 -7.41 -35.71
C VAL A 321 -8.57 -6.76 -36.39
N ARG A 322 -8.47 -5.42 -36.37
CA ARG A 322 -7.33 -4.68 -36.93
C ARG A 322 -6.01 -5.07 -36.27
N GLU A 323 -6.05 -5.36 -34.96
CA GLU A 323 -4.91 -5.83 -34.19
C GLU A 323 -4.62 -7.33 -34.36
N GLY A 324 -5.42 -8.06 -35.16
CA GLY A 324 -5.26 -9.49 -35.41
C GLY A 324 -5.55 -10.37 -34.20
N LEU A 325 -6.25 -9.84 -33.18
CA LEU A 325 -6.56 -10.57 -31.95
C LEU A 325 -7.77 -11.48 -32.11
N TRP A 326 -8.73 -11.07 -32.95
CA TRP A 326 -9.96 -11.79 -33.23
C TRP A 326 -9.98 -12.31 -34.67
N SER A 327 -10.49 -13.53 -34.84
CA SER A 327 -10.67 -14.13 -36.16
C SER A 327 -11.90 -13.54 -36.86
N ASN A 328 -11.99 -13.74 -38.17
CA ASN A 328 -13.13 -13.26 -38.95
C ASN A 328 -14.46 -13.86 -38.49
N GLU A 329 -14.45 -15.08 -37.94
CA GLU A 329 -15.65 -15.73 -37.42
C GLU A 329 -16.18 -15.05 -36.16
N ILE A 330 -15.29 -14.55 -35.28
CA ILE A 330 -15.65 -13.79 -34.08
C ILE A 330 -16.16 -12.41 -34.50
N TYR A 331 -15.52 -11.77 -35.47
CA TYR A 331 -15.96 -10.50 -36.03
C TYR A 331 -17.40 -10.55 -36.54
N GLU A 332 -17.75 -11.58 -37.32
CA GLU A 332 -19.09 -11.75 -37.85
C GLU A 332 -20.13 -11.97 -36.74
N LEU A 333 -19.79 -12.76 -35.71
CA LEU A 333 -20.67 -13.00 -34.56
C LEU A 333 -20.96 -11.71 -33.79
N GLU A 334 -19.92 -10.93 -33.50
CA GLU A 334 -20.03 -9.71 -32.70
C GLU A 334 -20.72 -8.59 -33.49
N LEU A 335 -20.47 -8.50 -34.80
CA LEU A 335 -21.22 -7.60 -35.68
C LEU A 335 -22.72 -7.93 -35.74
N ALA A 336 -23.09 -9.21 -35.63
CA ALA A 336 -24.50 -9.61 -35.61
C ALA A 336 -25.23 -9.20 -34.33
N LEU A 337 -24.50 -8.99 -33.22
CA LEU A 337 -25.07 -8.56 -31.93
C LEU A 337 -25.28 -7.04 -31.84
N ILE A 338 -24.50 -6.25 -32.55
CA ILE A 338 -24.56 -4.77 -32.50
C ILE A 338 -25.97 -4.24 -32.83
N PRO A 339 -26.65 -4.70 -33.91
CA PRO A 339 -28.02 -4.27 -34.18
C PRO A 339 -28.99 -4.62 -33.06
N VAL A 340 -28.82 -5.75 -32.37
CA VAL A 340 -29.69 -6.16 -31.26
C VAL A 340 -29.55 -5.18 -30.09
N LEU A 341 -28.32 -4.83 -29.72
CA LEU A 341 -28.05 -3.84 -28.68
C LEU A 341 -28.58 -2.47 -29.05
N GLU A 342 -28.40 -2.03 -30.30
CA GLU A 342 -28.93 -0.75 -30.77
C GLU A 342 -30.46 -0.67 -30.63
N HIS A 343 -31.16 -1.76 -30.96
CA HIS A 343 -32.61 -1.85 -30.75
C HIS A 343 -32.98 -1.82 -29.27
N MET A 344 -32.26 -2.56 -28.41
CA MET A 344 -32.51 -2.58 -26.97
C MET A 344 -32.28 -1.20 -26.33
N GLU A 345 -31.24 -0.48 -26.73
CA GLU A 345 -30.95 0.87 -26.25
C GLU A 345 -32.01 1.88 -26.69
N LYS A 346 -32.41 1.83 -27.97
CA LYS A 346 -33.47 2.71 -28.50
C LYS A 346 -34.83 2.42 -27.88
N ALA A 347 -35.14 1.15 -27.62
CA ALA A 347 -36.39 0.75 -26.98
C ALA A 347 -36.42 1.13 -25.50
N GLY A 348 -35.28 1.00 -24.81
CA GLY A 348 -35.17 1.23 -23.38
C GLY A 348 -36.03 0.24 -22.57
N ILE A 349 -36.19 0.55 -21.28
CA ILE A 349 -37.06 -0.21 -20.37
C ILE A 349 -38.12 0.73 -19.84
N MET A 350 -39.38 0.35 -20.01
CA MET A 350 -40.50 1.09 -19.44
C MET A 350 -40.55 0.90 -17.93
N ILE A 351 -40.64 2.00 -17.19
CA ILE A 351 -40.63 2.01 -15.72
C ILE A 351 -41.99 2.50 -15.21
N ASP A 352 -42.54 1.81 -14.21
CA ASP A 352 -43.74 2.24 -13.49
C ASP A 352 -43.38 3.39 -12.53
N ARG A 353 -43.58 4.62 -13.00
CA ARG A 353 -43.26 5.83 -12.23
C ARG A 353 -44.09 5.96 -10.95
N GLU A 354 -45.31 5.41 -10.92
CA GLU A 354 -46.18 5.51 -9.75
C GLU A 354 -45.74 4.55 -8.65
N TYR A 355 -45.34 3.33 -9.03
CA TYR A 355 -44.73 2.37 -8.10
C TYR A 355 -43.43 2.92 -7.51
N PHE A 356 -42.52 3.43 -8.34
CA PHE A 356 -41.26 4.01 -7.84
C PHE A 356 -41.49 5.28 -7.02
N GLY A 357 -42.46 6.13 -7.38
CA GLY A 357 -42.86 7.27 -6.56
C GLY A 357 -43.53 6.88 -5.23
N THR A 358 -44.07 5.66 -5.14
CA THR A 358 -44.56 5.10 -3.87
C THR A 358 -43.39 4.66 -2.99
N ILE A 359 -42.43 3.94 -3.55
CA ILE A 359 -41.19 3.57 -2.86
C ILE A 359 -40.44 4.82 -2.36
N GLU A 360 -40.29 5.84 -3.20
CA GLU A 360 -39.63 7.09 -2.82
C GLU A 360 -40.32 7.75 -1.62
N ARG A 361 -41.66 7.79 -1.61
CA ARG A 361 -42.43 8.35 -0.49
C ARG A 361 -42.36 7.50 0.77
N GLU A 362 -42.36 6.17 0.66
CA GLU A 362 -42.23 5.25 1.80
C GLU A 362 -40.86 5.40 2.46
N LEU A 363 -39.79 5.29 1.66
CA LEU A 363 -38.42 5.48 2.14
C LEU A 363 -38.22 6.89 2.70
N GLY A 364 -38.76 7.92 2.05
CA GLY A 364 -38.70 9.29 2.54
C GLY A 364 -39.39 9.48 3.89
N LYS A 365 -40.54 8.82 4.11
CA LYS A 365 -41.25 8.82 5.40
C LYS A 365 -40.45 8.08 6.48
N GLU A 366 -39.87 6.93 6.16
CA GLU A 366 -39.03 6.17 7.09
C GLU A 366 -37.80 6.98 7.52
N ILE A 367 -37.09 7.58 6.56
CA ILE A 367 -35.93 8.45 6.82
C ILE A 367 -36.34 9.62 7.73
N CYS A 368 -37.40 10.35 7.39
CA CYS A 368 -37.89 11.46 8.23
C CYS A 368 -38.33 10.98 9.63
N GLY A 369 -38.87 9.78 9.74
CA GLY A 369 -39.27 9.17 11.01
C GLY A 369 -38.06 8.90 11.90
N LEU A 370 -37.04 8.25 11.34
CA LEU A 370 -35.78 7.95 12.01
C LEU A 370 -35.03 9.22 12.41
N GLU A 371 -34.99 10.24 11.55
CA GLU A 371 -34.37 11.53 11.87
C GLU A 371 -35.05 12.22 13.07
N LYS A 372 -36.39 12.17 13.15
CA LYS A 372 -37.14 12.70 14.30
C LYS A 372 -36.91 11.90 15.58
N GLU A 373 -36.80 10.58 15.47
CA GLU A 373 -36.52 9.71 16.61
C GLU A 373 -35.10 9.95 17.17
N ILE A 374 -34.12 10.10 16.28
CA ILE A 374 -32.76 10.53 16.62
C ILE A 374 -32.81 11.87 17.34
N GLY A 375 -33.50 12.87 16.77
CA GLY A 375 -33.63 14.21 17.34
C GLY A 375 -34.25 14.23 18.75
N ARG A 376 -35.30 13.43 18.99
CA ARG A 376 -35.92 13.27 20.32
C ARG A 376 -34.98 12.64 21.33
N SER A 377 -34.19 11.66 20.91
CA SER A 377 -33.25 10.93 21.77
C SER A 377 -32.09 11.82 22.23
N VAL A 378 -31.76 12.85 21.45
CA VAL A 378 -30.60 13.73 21.68
C VAL A 378 -30.97 15.13 22.15
N GLY A 379 -32.27 15.44 22.22
CA GLY A 379 -32.79 16.71 22.76
C GLY A 379 -32.70 17.92 21.81
N GLY A 380 -32.60 17.71 20.48
CA GLY A 380 -32.51 18.80 19.50
C GLY A 380 -32.54 18.34 18.04
N GLU A 381 -32.61 19.28 17.09
CA GLU A 381 -32.54 18.99 15.65
C GLU A 381 -31.10 18.69 15.21
N LEU A 382 -30.89 17.55 14.54
CA LEU A 382 -29.58 17.08 14.05
C LEU A 382 -29.75 16.57 12.61
N ASN A 383 -28.81 16.88 11.72
CA ASN A 383 -28.69 16.22 10.42
C ASN A 383 -27.67 15.05 10.50
N PRO A 384 -28.12 13.77 10.45
CA PRO A 384 -27.24 12.61 10.56
C PRO A 384 -26.25 12.48 9.39
N SER A 385 -26.57 13.07 8.23
CA SER A 385 -25.73 13.02 7.03
C SER A 385 -24.57 14.01 7.08
N SER A 386 -24.49 14.89 8.09
CA SER A 386 -23.36 15.80 8.30
C SER A 386 -22.35 15.18 9.26
N PRO A 387 -21.15 14.74 8.78
CA PRO A 387 -20.14 14.11 9.63
C PRO A 387 -19.71 15.02 10.79
N SER A 388 -19.72 16.33 10.58
CA SER A 388 -19.36 17.33 11.59
C SER A 388 -20.37 17.42 12.74
N GLN A 389 -21.67 17.46 12.44
CA GLN A 389 -22.72 17.54 13.46
C GLN A 389 -22.84 16.22 14.23
N LEU A 390 -22.74 15.09 13.52
CA LEU A 390 -22.78 13.77 14.13
C LEU A 390 -21.58 13.52 15.07
N SER A 391 -20.38 13.92 14.66
CA SER A 391 -19.18 13.84 15.50
C SER A 391 -19.32 14.65 16.77
N ARG A 392 -19.83 15.89 16.67
CA ARG A 392 -20.08 16.76 17.81
C ARG A 392 -21.03 16.12 18.82
N LEU A 393 -22.16 15.61 18.34
CA LEU A 393 -23.16 14.97 19.20
C LEU A 393 -22.59 13.72 19.91
N LEU A 394 -21.92 12.83 19.18
CA LEU A 394 -21.44 11.55 19.72
C LEU A 394 -20.33 11.75 20.76
N PHE A 395 -19.40 12.67 20.52
CA PHE A 395 -18.20 12.81 21.36
C PHE A 395 -18.29 13.97 22.37
N GLU A 396 -19.00 15.06 22.08
CA GLU A 396 -19.16 16.18 23.03
C GLU A 396 -20.40 15.99 23.90
N THR A 397 -21.58 15.84 23.30
CA THR A 397 -22.85 15.80 24.05
C THR A 397 -23.07 14.46 24.76
N LEU A 398 -22.95 13.35 24.03
CA LEU A 398 -23.17 12.01 24.57
C LEU A 398 -21.91 11.43 25.24
N SER A 399 -20.76 12.11 25.10
CA SER A 399 -19.46 11.73 25.68
C SER A 399 -19.13 10.25 25.46
N ILE A 400 -19.54 9.70 24.30
CA ILE A 400 -19.28 8.31 23.96
C ILE A 400 -17.76 8.18 23.76
N PRO A 401 -17.09 7.23 24.43
CA PRO A 401 -15.65 7.10 24.31
C PRO A 401 -15.27 6.84 22.85
N ALA A 402 -14.41 7.68 22.27
CA ALA A 402 -13.82 7.45 20.94
C ALA A 402 -12.85 6.24 20.91
N ARG A 403 -12.76 5.47 22.01
CA ARG A 403 -11.99 4.24 22.09
C ARG A 403 -12.62 3.18 21.19
N GLY A 404 -12.01 2.95 20.04
CA GLY A 404 -12.36 1.87 19.12
C GLY A 404 -13.25 2.27 17.94
N ILE A 405 -13.71 3.53 17.86
CA ILE A 405 -14.44 4.03 16.69
C ILE A 405 -13.45 4.83 15.84
N LYS A 406 -13.07 4.23 14.71
CA LYS A 406 -12.10 4.77 13.75
C LYS A 406 -12.67 6.04 13.08
N LYS A 407 -11.82 7.06 12.93
CA LYS A 407 -12.10 8.24 12.10
C LYS A 407 -12.21 7.88 10.63
#